data_AF-A0A2V7KKT2-F1
#
_entry.id   AF-A0A2V7KKT2-F1
#
_cell.length_a   1.000
_cell.length_b   1.000
_cell.length_c   1.000
_cell.angle_alpha   90.00
_cell.angle_beta   90.00
_cell.angle_gamma   90.00
#
_symmetry.space_group_name_H-M   'P 1'
#
loop_
_entity.id
_entity.type
_entity.pdbx_description
1 polymer ?
#
loop_
_entity_poly.entity_id
_entity_poly.type
_entity_poly.pdbx_seq_one_letter_code
_entity_poly.pdbx_strand_id
1 'polypeptide(L)'
;MQFDFMNGPADLPNVFRGDSVLLFVWADVSTDLVIVVNAPPGGVHALRRCGGALTPEPQPMQTVGEMQDVLRQLRLLRDVNIHVYSPVPSPFRNFMDLCQLSPYAQGTGNLTSTDNDRTVTGNGADAFGFRAQGIVDLVSGGTARVLAESERMIAPDGTVTEILVKNVRLIPQ
;
A
#
# COMPACT_ATOMS: atom_id res chain seq x y z
N MET A 1 19.11 -5.00 3.67
CA MET A 1 18.63 -3.60 3.70
C MET A 1 19.86 -2.74 3.81
N GLN A 2 20.16 -1.94 2.79
CA GLN A 2 21.29 -1.03 2.76
C GLN A 2 20.74 0.38 2.90
N PHE A 3 21.21 1.13 3.89
CA PHE A 3 20.80 2.50 4.14
C PHE A 3 21.92 3.43 3.70
N ASP A 4 21.59 4.41 2.87
CA ASP A 4 22.51 5.48 2.50
C ASP A 4 22.14 6.76 3.27
N PHE A 5 23.10 7.25 4.06
CA PHE A 5 22.97 8.44 4.90
C PHE A 5 23.62 9.62 4.16
N MET A 6 23.02 10.02 3.04
CA MET A 6 23.45 11.23 2.31
C MET A 6 22.90 12.47 3.03
N ASN A 7 23.51 12.80 4.17
CA ASN A 7 23.23 14.05 4.86
C ASN A 7 23.89 15.20 4.08
N GLY A 8 23.09 16.18 3.63
CA GLY A 8 23.59 17.51 3.30
C GLY A 8 24.00 18.26 4.58
N PRO A 9 24.27 19.58 4.54
CA PRO A 9 24.70 20.35 5.72
C PRO A 9 23.77 20.12 6.92
N ALA A 10 24.34 20.21 8.13
CA ALA A 10 23.79 19.74 9.41
C ALA A 10 22.39 20.28 9.81
N ASP A 11 21.85 21.25 9.06
CA ASP A 11 20.54 21.86 9.27
C ASP A 11 19.42 21.21 8.44
N LEU A 12 19.70 20.11 7.72
CA LEU A 12 18.72 19.38 6.93
C LEU A 12 18.20 18.15 7.69
N PRO A 13 16.90 17.81 7.57
CA PRO A 13 16.34 16.62 8.20
C PRO A 13 17.07 15.36 7.73
N ASN A 14 17.22 14.35 8.60
CA ASN A 14 17.81 13.07 8.22
C ASN A 14 16.95 12.45 7.13
N VAL A 15 17.58 12.03 6.03
CA VAL A 15 16.90 11.36 4.93
C VAL A 15 17.45 9.95 4.78
N PHE A 16 16.57 8.98 4.97
CA PHE A 16 16.85 7.56 4.77
C PHE A 16 16.24 7.11 3.46
N ARG A 17 17.07 6.54 2.58
CA ARG A 17 16.64 5.92 1.33
C ARG A 17 17.05 4.46 1.30
N GLY A 18 16.22 3.62 0.71
CA GLY A 18 16.51 2.22 0.49
C GLY A 18 15.34 1.50 -0.16
N ASP A 19 15.45 0.19 -0.28
CA ASP A 19 14.40 -0.67 -0.83
C ASP A 19 13.69 -1.46 0.27
N SER A 20 12.38 -1.58 0.14
CA SER A 20 11.51 -2.30 1.07
C SER A 20 10.55 -3.20 0.31
N VAL A 21 10.45 -4.45 0.76
CA VAL A 21 9.50 -5.42 0.23
C VAL A 21 8.22 -5.31 1.03
N LEU A 22 7.22 -4.60 0.49
CA LEU A 22 5.89 -4.49 1.09
C LEU A 22 4.80 -4.95 0.14
N LEU A 23 3.77 -5.56 0.72
CA LEU A 23 2.51 -5.87 0.05
C LEU A 23 1.44 -4.99 0.68
N PHE A 24 0.73 -4.20 -0.12
CA PHE A 24 -0.35 -3.36 0.40
C PHE A 24 -1.69 -3.99 0.03
N VAL A 25 -2.53 -4.21 1.02
CA VAL A 25 -3.84 -4.84 0.85
C VAL A 25 -4.89 -4.11 1.67
N TRP A 26 -5.98 -3.71 1.04
CA TRP A 26 -7.13 -3.19 1.76
C TRP A 26 -8.43 -3.51 1.01
N ALA A 27 -9.45 -3.87 1.79
CA ALA A 27 -10.77 -4.24 1.31
C ALA A 27 -11.77 -3.09 1.49
N ASP A 28 -12.46 -2.72 0.41
CA ASP A 28 -13.63 -1.85 0.42
C ASP A 28 -14.88 -2.73 0.38
N VAL A 29 -15.49 -2.93 1.55
CA VAL A 29 -16.71 -3.73 1.70
C VAL A 29 -17.94 -3.05 1.10
N SER A 30 -17.89 -1.74 0.85
CA SER A 30 -19.03 -1.00 0.28
C SER A 30 -19.16 -1.24 -1.22
N THR A 31 -18.04 -1.43 -1.90
CA THR A 31 -17.98 -1.79 -3.33
C THR A 31 -17.73 -3.27 -3.57
N ASP A 32 -17.53 -4.06 -2.51
CA ASP A 32 -17.19 -5.48 -2.55
C ASP A 32 -15.92 -5.78 -3.39
N LEU A 33 -14.91 -4.94 -3.20
CA LEU A 33 -13.60 -5.04 -3.87
C LEU A 33 -12.46 -5.10 -2.84
N VAL A 34 -11.45 -5.92 -3.13
CA VAL A 34 -10.16 -5.88 -2.42
C VAL A 34 -9.08 -5.50 -3.41
N ILE A 35 -8.28 -4.49 -3.09
CA ILE A 35 -7.10 -4.16 -3.88
C ILE A 35 -5.84 -4.71 -3.20
N VAL A 36 -4.95 -5.25 -4.02
CA VAL A 36 -3.62 -5.72 -3.65
C VAL A 36 -2.61 -5.05 -4.57
N VAL A 37 -1.63 -4.36 -3.98
CA VAL A 37 -0.58 -3.68 -4.72
C VAL A 37 0.77 -4.28 -4.38
N ASN A 38 1.61 -4.42 -5.42
CA ASN A 38 2.95 -5.00 -5.35
C ASN A 38 2.96 -6.53 -5.08
N ALA A 39 1.87 -7.24 -5.37
CA ALA A 39 1.93 -8.70 -5.47
C ALA A 39 2.72 -9.12 -6.73
N PRO A 40 3.19 -10.38 -6.81
CA PRO A 40 3.78 -10.91 -8.03
C PRO A 40 2.80 -10.81 -9.23
N PRO A 41 3.29 -10.97 -10.47
CA PRO A 41 2.43 -10.88 -11.67
C PRO A 41 1.24 -11.85 -11.69
N GLY A 42 1.36 -13.02 -11.05
CA GLY A 42 0.23 -13.96 -10.90
C GLY A 42 -0.77 -13.58 -9.80
N GLY A 43 -0.56 -12.49 -9.06
CA GLY A 43 -1.37 -12.12 -7.90
C GLY A 43 -0.94 -12.83 -6.62
N VAL A 44 -1.81 -12.79 -5.61
CA VAL A 44 -1.53 -13.23 -4.23
C VAL A 44 -1.17 -14.71 -4.13
N HIS A 45 -1.81 -15.60 -4.91
CA HIS A 45 -1.53 -17.04 -4.85
C HIS A 45 -0.08 -17.38 -5.20
N ALA A 46 0.59 -16.54 -6.00
CA ALA A 46 1.98 -16.73 -6.38
C ALA A 46 2.98 -16.40 -5.25
N LEU A 47 2.52 -15.75 -4.17
CA LEU A 47 3.34 -15.46 -3.01
C LEU A 47 3.77 -16.73 -2.28
N ARG A 48 5.01 -16.74 -1.77
CA ARG A 48 5.53 -17.83 -0.92
C ARG A 48 4.61 -18.14 0.27
N ARG A 49 4.02 -17.11 0.89
CA ARG A 49 3.10 -17.30 2.02
C ARG A 49 1.79 -18.01 1.61
N CYS A 50 1.43 -17.99 0.34
CA CYS A 50 0.28 -18.70 -0.21
C CYS A 50 0.64 -20.07 -0.80
N GLY A 51 1.88 -20.54 -0.63
CA GLY A 51 2.37 -21.79 -1.23
C GLY A 51 3.02 -21.62 -2.62
N GLY A 52 3.06 -20.39 -3.15
CA GLY A 52 3.78 -20.07 -4.38
C GLY A 52 5.31 -19.97 -4.18
N ALA A 53 6.01 -19.49 -5.20
CA ALA A 53 7.48 -19.37 -5.19
C ALA A 53 7.98 -17.93 -5.08
N LEU A 54 7.12 -16.94 -5.29
CA LEU A 54 7.53 -15.56 -5.52
C LEU A 54 7.43 -14.71 -4.24
N THR A 55 8.25 -13.68 -4.17
CA THR A 55 8.16 -12.59 -3.19
C THR A 55 7.68 -11.32 -3.90
N PRO A 56 7.07 -10.37 -3.17
CA PRO A 56 6.84 -9.03 -3.71
C PRO A 56 8.14 -8.40 -4.21
N GLU A 57 8.04 -7.53 -5.20
CA GLU A 57 9.20 -6.79 -5.69
C GLU A 57 9.66 -5.77 -4.63
N PRO A 58 10.98 -5.59 -4.43
CA PRO A 58 11.50 -4.51 -3.60
C PRO A 58 11.12 -3.15 -4.20
N GLN A 59 10.75 -2.20 -3.35
CA GLN A 59 10.29 -0.89 -3.77
C GLN A 59 11.06 0.23 -3.07
N PRO A 60 11.37 1.32 -3.78
CA PRO A 60 12.07 2.45 -3.20
C PRO A 60 11.22 3.10 -2.11
N MET A 61 11.86 3.38 -0.98
CA MET A 61 11.29 4.13 0.14
C MET A 61 12.16 5.33 0.50
N GLN A 62 11.51 6.38 0.96
CA GLN A 62 12.17 7.52 1.58
C GLN A 62 11.52 7.85 2.93
N THR A 63 12.33 7.94 3.97
CA THR A 63 11.90 8.44 5.29
C THR A 63 12.68 9.71 5.59
N VAL A 64 12.00 10.75 6.05
CA VAL A 64 12.56 12.07 6.33
C VAL A 64 12.16 12.50 7.74
N GLY A 65 13.11 12.89 8.57
CA GLY A 65 12.81 13.47 9.88
C GLY A 65 14.05 13.67 10.74
N GLU A 66 13.84 14.19 11.94
CA GLU A 66 14.91 14.28 12.93
C GLU A 66 14.92 12.99 13.77
N MET A 67 16.07 12.34 13.94
CA MET A 67 16.14 11.10 14.73
C MET A 67 15.69 11.25 16.19
N GLN A 68 15.65 12.49 16.71
CA GLN A 68 15.22 12.82 18.07
C GLN A 68 13.75 13.28 18.14
N ASP A 69 13.07 13.38 17.01
CA ASP A 69 11.70 13.89 16.89
C ASP A 69 10.92 13.01 15.89
N VAL A 70 9.86 13.56 15.30
CA VAL A 70 8.97 12.84 14.39
C VAL A 70 9.66 12.45 13.07
N LEU A 71 9.55 11.15 12.72
CA LEU A 71 9.94 10.62 11.42
C LEU A 71 8.73 10.57 10.48
N ARG A 72 8.80 11.30 9.36
CA ARG A 72 7.79 11.25 8.30
C ARG A 72 8.23 10.26 7.23
N GLN A 73 7.29 9.49 6.70
CA GLN A 73 7.58 8.51 5.65
C GLN A 73 6.79 8.82 4.38
N LEU A 74 7.49 8.77 3.26
CA LEU A 74 6.91 8.80 1.91
C LEU A 74 7.40 7.59 1.13
N ARG A 75 6.46 6.80 0.60
CA ARG A 75 6.78 5.71 -0.34
C ARG A 75 6.13 6.01 -1.67
N LEU A 76 6.92 5.89 -2.73
CA LEU A 76 6.50 6.07 -4.10
C LEU A 76 6.82 4.79 -4.86
N LEU A 77 5.78 4.03 -5.15
CA LEU A 77 5.84 2.81 -5.94
C LEU A 77 5.40 3.16 -7.35
N ARG A 78 6.23 2.81 -8.33
CA ARG A 78 6.00 3.05 -9.75
C ARG A 78 5.97 1.72 -10.48
N ASP A 79 5.10 1.63 -11.50
CA ASP A 79 4.99 0.47 -12.38
C ASP A 79 4.82 -0.87 -11.63
N VAL A 80 4.10 -0.84 -10.51
CA VAL A 80 3.85 -2.02 -9.66
C VAL A 80 2.58 -2.74 -10.10
N ASN A 81 2.57 -4.06 -9.92
CA ASN A 81 1.39 -4.87 -10.17
C ASN A 81 0.25 -4.45 -9.23
N ILE A 82 -0.93 -4.27 -9.81
CA ILE A 82 -2.19 -4.03 -9.10
C ILE A 82 -3.13 -5.18 -9.43
N HIS A 83 -3.66 -5.80 -8.39
CA HIS A 83 -4.64 -6.87 -8.47
C HIS A 83 -5.89 -6.45 -7.71
N VAL A 84 -7.06 -6.64 -8.32
CA VAL A 84 -8.35 -6.40 -7.69
C VAL A 84 -9.07 -7.73 -7.57
N TYR A 85 -9.61 -8.03 -6.40
CA TYR A 85 -10.38 -9.22 -6.09
C TYR A 85 -11.81 -8.83 -5.79
N SER A 86 -12.74 -9.69 -6.20
CA SER A 86 -14.17 -9.58 -5.88
C SER A 86 -14.78 -10.99 -5.91
N PRO A 87 -15.71 -11.32 -5.00
CA PRO A 87 -16.15 -10.52 -3.86
C PRO A 87 -15.08 -10.41 -2.75
N VAL A 88 -15.29 -9.53 -1.77
CA VAL A 88 -14.50 -9.52 -0.52
C VAL A 88 -14.82 -10.79 0.26
N PRO A 89 -13.82 -11.63 0.60
CA PRO A 89 -14.05 -12.81 1.42
C PRO A 89 -14.68 -12.46 2.77
N SER A 90 -15.57 -13.30 3.29
CA SER A 90 -16.16 -13.10 4.62
C SER A 90 -15.83 -14.28 5.55
N PRO A 91 -15.10 -14.07 6.66
CA PRO A 91 -14.49 -12.81 7.09
C PRO A 91 -13.21 -12.47 6.30
N PHE A 92 -12.99 -11.19 5.98
CA PHE A 92 -11.71 -10.72 5.45
C PHE A 92 -10.81 -10.23 6.58
N ARG A 93 -9.65 -10.87 6.75
CA ARG A 93 -8.68 -10.56 7.80
C ARG A 93 -7.41 -9.97 7.22
N ASN A 94 -6.90 -10.54 6.13
CA ASN A 94 -5.69 -10.07 5.46
C ASN A 94 -5.52 -10.73 4.08
N PHE A 95 -4.39 -10.49 3.43
CA PHE A 95 -4.10 -11.03 2.10
C PHE A 95 -4.14 -12.56 2.02
N MET A 96 -3.92 -13.29 3.12
CA MET A 96 -3.96 -14.75 3.12
C MET A 96 -5.32 -15.31 2.71
N ASP A 97 -6.40 -14.56 2.96
CA ASP A 97 -7.76 -14.93 2.57
C ASP A 97 -7.96 -14.89 1.04
N LEU A 98 -6.99 -14.33 0.29
CA LEU A 98 -6.98 -14.27 -1.16
C LEU A 98 -6.09 -15.34 -1.80
N CYS A 99 -5.37 -16.16 -1.01
CA CYS A 99 -4.37 -17.12 -1.52
C CYS A 99 -4.94 -18.16 -2.51
N GLN A 100 -6.23 -18.50 -2.39
CA GLN A 100 -6.89 -19.48 -3.26
C GLN A 100 -7.79 -18.81 -4.31
N LEU A 101 -7.71 -17.49 -4.44
CA LEU A 101 -8.55 -16.71 -5.34
C LEU A 101 -7.72 -16.20 -6.52
N SER A 102 -8.41 -16.02 -7.65
CA SER A 102 -7.86 -15.32 -8.81
C SER A 102 -8.32 -13.87 -8.80
N PRO A 103 -7.49 -12.92 -9.25
CA PRO A 103 -7.91 -11.53 -9.41
C PRO A 103 -9.11 -11.41 -10.35
N TYR A 104 -10.06 -10.56 -9.98
CA TYR A 104 -11.14 -10.07 -10.85
C TYR A 104 -10.61 -9.08 -11.92
N ALA A 105 -9.58 -8.32 -11.58
CA ALA A 105 -8.87 -7.47 -12.52
C ALA A 105 -7.37 -7.43 -12.16
N GLN A 106 -6.52 -7.25 -13.16
CA GLN A 106 -5.08 -7.15 -12.94
C GLN A 106 -4.42 -6.18 -13.93
N GLY A 107 -3.36 -5.53 -13.51
CA GLY A 107 -2.61 -4.62 -14.35
C GLY A 107 -1.48 -3.95 -13.58
N THR A 108 -1.13 -2.74 -13.97
CA THR A 108 -0.02 -2.00 -13.37
C THR A 108 -0.41 -0.57 -13.03
N GLY A 109 0.33 0.01 -12.10
CA GLY A 109 0.13 1.40 -11.75
C GLY A 109 1.10 1.87 -10.68
N ASN A 110 0.65 2.87 -9.95
CA ASN A 110 1.46 3.61 -9.00
C ASN A 110 0.80 3.58 -7.63
N LEU A 111 1.60 3.53 -6.57
CA LEU A 111 1.13 3.73 -5.20
C LEU A 111 1.94 4.82 -4.50
N THR A 112 1.23 5.70 -3.80
CA THR A 112 1.81 6.64 -2.85
C THR A 112 1.38 6.23 -1.46
N SER A 113 2.31 6.17 -0.51
CA SER A 113 2.01 5.99 0.92
C SER A 113 2.66 7.10 1.71
N THR A 114 1.89 7.70 2.61
CA THR A 114 2.33 8.78 3.51
C THR A 114 2.04 8.41 4.94
N ASP A 115 2.88 8.87 5.85
CA ASP A 115 2.76 8.67 7.29
C ASP A 115 3.53 9.83 7.93
N ASN A 116 2.85 10.61 8.77
CA ASN A 116 3.42 11.82 9.37
C ASN A 116 4.14 11.55 10.69
N ASP A 117 4.02 10.37 11.32
CA ASP A 117 4.76 9.94 12.51
C ASP A 117 4.98 8.43 12.50
N ARG A 118 5.92 8.01 11.67
CA ARG A 118 6.19 6.60 11.33
C ARG A 118 6.57 5.73 12.53
N THR A 119 7.11 6.35 13.57
CA THR A 119 7.56 5.71 14.79
C THR A 119 6.57 5.84 15.94
N VAL A 120 5.45 6.53 15.73
CA VAL A 120 4.43 6.84 16.75
C VAL A 120 5.12 7.42 18.00
N THR A 121 6.04 8.34 17.76
CA THR A 121 7.02 8.83 18.74
C THR A 121 6.55 10.08 19.48
N GLY A 122 5.48 10.73 19.01
CA GLY A 122 4.92 11.93 19.62
C GLY A 122 3.69 11.69 20.49
N ASN A 123 3.30 12.73 21.24
CA ASN A 123 1.97 12.86 21.86
C ASN A 123 0.93 13.45 20.88
N GLY A 124 1.25 13.50 19.59
CA GLY A 124 0.42 14.09 18.54
C GLY A 124 -0.43 13.04 17.83
N ALA A 125 -1.28 13.48 16.89
CA ALA A 125 -2.00 12.58 16.01
C ALA A 125 -1.10 12.08 14.87
N ASP A 126 -1.07 10.77 14.64
CA ASP A 126 -0.43 10.14 13.49
C ASP A 126 -1.49 9.95 12.39
N ALA A 127 -1.32 10.59 11.24
CA ALA A 127 -2.11 10.45 10.05
C ALA A 127 -1.29 9.73 8.96
N PHE A 128 -1.84 8.63 8.45
CA PHE A 128 -1.22 7.82 7.43
C PHE A 128 -2.22 7.32 6.39
N GLY A 129 -1.73 7.07 5.18
CA GLY A 129 -2.60 6.67 4.09
C GLY A 129 -1.89 6.10 2.88
N PHE A 130 -2.72 5.63 1.96
CA PHE A 130 -2.31 5.00 0.71
C PHE A 130 -3.21 5.50 -0.42
N ARG A 131 -2.61 5.77 -1.57
CA ARG A 131 -3.33 6.03 -2.82
C ARG A 131 -2.69 5.22 -3.94
N ALA A 132 -3.45 4.29 -4.50
CA ALA A 132 -3.09 3.53 -5.68
C ALA A 132 -3.91 3.97 -6.89
N GLN A 133 -3.26 4.08 -8.05
CA GLN A 133 -3.93 4.36 -9.32
C GLN A 133 -3.23 3.67 -10.48
N GLY A 134 -3.98 3.14 -11.44
CA GLY A 134 -3.41 2.41 -12.56
C GLY A 134 -4.45 1.99 -13.59
N ILE A 135 -4.03 1.18 -14.55
CA ILE A 135 -4.90 0.55 -15.54
C ILE A 135 -4.89 -0.95 -15.28
N VAL A 136 -6.07 -1.55 -15.30
CA VAL A 136 -6.27 -2.98 -15.08
C VAL A 136 -7.15 -3.57 -16.19
N ASP A 137 -6.84 -4.78 -16.58
CA ASP A 137 -7.65 -5.61 -17.46
C ASP A 137 -8.63 -6.41 -16.62
N LEU A 138 -9.90 -6.42 -17.01
CA LEU A 138 -10.97 -7.17 -16.34
C LEU A 138 -10.99 -8.61 -16.86
N VAL A 139 -11.23 -9.58 -15.98
CA VAL A 139 -11.40 -10.99 -16.42
C VAL A 139 -12.58 -11.20 -17.37
N SER A 140 -13.59 -10.32 -17.28
CA SER A 140 -14.74 -10.30 -18.20
C SER A 140 -14.41 -9.72 -19.59
N GLY A 141 -13.17 -9.25 -19.79
CA GLY A 141 -12.77 -8.46 -20.93
C GLY A 141 -12.95 -6.96 -20.70
N GLY A 142 -12.19 -6.16 -21.45
CA GLY A 142 -12.12 -4.70 -21.31
C GLY A 142 -11.07 -4.23 -20.32
N THR A 143 -10.90 -2.92 -20.26
CA THR A 143 -9.93 -2.26 -19.37
C THR A 143 -10.63 -1.22 -18.49
N ALA A 144 -10.08 -1.00 -17.30
CA ALA A 144 -10.58 -0.01 -16.37
C ALA A 144 -9.41 0.73 -15.73
N ARG A 145 -9.62 2.01 -15.42
CA ARG A 145 -8.77 2.74 -14.50
C ARG A 145 -9.16 2.38 -13.07
N VAL A 146 -8.21 1.88 -12.29
CA VAL A 146 -8.37 1.67 -10.86
C VAL A 146 -7.93 2.93 -10.10
N LEU A 147 -8.76 3.38 -9.16
CA LEU A 147 -8.41 4.37 -8.15
C LEU A 147 -8.73 3.77 -6.79
N ALA A 148 -7.74 3.67 -5.92
CA ALA A 148 -7.94 3.17 -4.57
C ALA A 148 -7.26 4.06 -3.53
N GLU A 149 -8.02 4.46 -2.51
CA GLU A 149 -7.55 5.35 -1.45
C GLU A 149 -7.94 4.80 -0.09
N SER A 150 -7.08 4.98 0.91
CA SER A 150 -7.35 4.65 2.31
C SER A 150 -6.57 5.59 3.19
N GLU A 151 -7.25 6.26 4.13
CA GLU A 151 -6.63 7.21 5.05
C GLU A 151 -7.10 6.98 6.48
N ARG A 152 -6.16 7.01 7.41
CA ARG A 152 -6.37 6.70 8.82
C ARG A 152 -5.61 7.68 9.68
N MET A 153 -6.08 7.81 10.91
CA MET A 153 -5.44 8.61 11.94
C MET A 153 -5.47 7.85 13.26
N ILE A 154 -4.37 7.87 13.98
CA ILE A 154 -4.27 7.51 15.40
C ILE A 154 -4.28 8.84 16.16
N ALA A 155 -5.31 9.07 16.96
CA ALA A 155 -5.39 10.22 17.84
C ALA A 155 -4.37 10.11 18.99
N PRO A 156 -4.04 11.22 19.69
CA PRO A 156 -3.10 11.21 20.81
C PRO A 156 -3.41 10.20 21.92
N ASP A 157 -4.68 9.84 22.10
CA ASP A 157 -5.14 8.85 23.08
C ASP A 157 -5.04 7.39 22.58
N GLY A 158 -4.49 7.18 21.37
CA GLY A 158 -4.37 5.89 20.71
C GLY A 158 -5.59 5.47 19.90
N THR A 159 -6.67 6.27 19.87
CA THR A 159 -7.88 5.93 19.12
C THR A 159 -7.62 5.96 17.62
N VAL A 160 -7.93 4.86 16.92
CA VAL A 160 -7.82 4.77 15.46
C VAL A 160 -9.12 5.24 14.81
N THR A 161 -9.04 6.26 13.96
CA THR A 161 -10.14 6.80 13.16
C THR A 161 -9.84 6.65 11.68
N GLU A 162 -10.81 6.22 10.87
CA GLU A 162 -10.70 6.25 9.41
C GLU A 162 -11.20 7.62 8.90
N ILE A 163 -10.34 8.37 8.19
CA ILE A 163 -10.64 9.73 7.69
C ILE A 163 -11.30 9.63 6.30
N LEU A 164 -10.72 8.79 5.43
CA LEU A 164 -11.29 8.40 4.15
C LEU A 164 -11.42 6.88 4.16
N VAL A 165 -12.65 6.40 4.28
CA VAL A 165 -12.96 4.96 4.25
C VAL A 165 -12.46 4.40 2.92
N LYS A 166 -11.77 3.26 3.02
CA LYS A 166 -11.22 2.48 1.90
C LYS A 166 -12.15 2.56 0.70
N ASN A 167 -11.69 3.21 -0.34
CA ASN A 167 -12.49 3.48 -1.53
C ASN A 167 -11.78 2.83 -2.70
N VAL A 168 -12.38 1.82 -3.33
CA VAL A 168 -11.84 1.18 -4.53
C VAL A 168 -12.83 1.36 -5.67
N ARG A 169 -12.40 2.05 -6.73
CA ARG A 169 -13.23 2.30 -7.93
C ARG A 169 -12.57 1.74 -9.16
N LEU A 170 -13.36 1.04 -9.96
CA LEU A 170 -13.03 0.68 -11.33
C LEU A 170 -13.83 1.60 -12.26
N ILE A 171 -13.12 2.37 -13.07
CA ILE A 171 -13.68 3.33 -14.02
C ILE A 171 -13.42 2.78 -15.43
N PRO A 172 -14.45 2.32 -16.16
CA PRO A 172 -14.28 1.80 -17.52
C PRO A 172 -13.51 2.78 -18.42
N GLN A 173 -12.69 2.25 -19.32
CA GLN A 173 -12.02 3.02 -20.37
C GLN A 173 -12.80 2.97 -21.69
#